data_AF-A0ABD1PI90-F1
#
_entry.id   AF-A0ABD1PI90-F1
#
_cell.length_a   1.000
_cell.length_b   1.000
_cell.length_c   1.000
_cell.angle_alpha   90.00
_cell.angle_beta   90.00
_cell.angle_gamma   90.00
#
_symmetry.space_group_name_H-M   'P 1'
#
loop_
_entity.id
_entity.type
_entity.pdbx_description
1 polymer ?
#
loop_
_entity_poly.entity_id
_entity_poly.type
_entity_poly.pdbx_seq_one_letter_code
_entity_poly.pdbx_strand_id
1 'polypeptide(L)'
;MAKTYSPSDHFPTIDKCKSEGRGNHTSVVTDLDSTLLFGRDSFPYFALVAFDVGGILRLFFLLLFTPFIGILYHFVSESAAIRLMIFATFVGVKVDDIKSAAGTVLPKHYSGDLHPETWSVFSLCGKRCVLTAKPRIMVEPFLKNHLEVDLVLGTEISTYKGRATGFVARPGVLVGKNKANALRKSFDEASMPEIAIGDRKSDFDFMKLCKERYVVPSKVGIRPVSQEQLPKPVIFHDGRLVQKPTPLMAFLIILWIPITAFL
;
A
#
# COMPACT_ATOMS: atom_id res chain seq x y z
N MET A 1 -2.62 17.27 24.83
CA MET A 1 -1.79 18.48 24.63
C MET A 1 -1.77 18.81 23.15
N ALA A 2 -2.50 19.86 22.75
CA ALA A 2 -2.56 20.33 21.37
C ALA A 2 -1.20 20.97 21.02
N LYS A 3 -0.48 20.39 20.05
CA LYS A 3 0.72 21.00 19.49
C LYS A 3 0.31 22.15 18.57
N THR A 4 0.78 23.34 18.92
CA THR A 4 0.59 24.62 18.27
C THR A 4 1.06 24.61 16.81
N TYR A 5 0.26 25.23 15.95
CA TYR A 5 0.43 25.32 14.50
C TYR A 5 1.55 26.30 14.12
N SER A 6 2.37 25.93 13.14
CA SER A 6 3.26 26.84 12.40
C SER A 6 2.71 27.05 10.99
N PRO A 7 2.75 28.27 10.39
CA PRO A 7 1.88 28.65 9.27
C PRO A 7 2.35 28.25 7.85
N SER A 8 3.35 27.38 7.69
CA SER A 8 4.07 27.19 6.41
C SER A 8 3.89 25.84 5.69
N ASP A 9 3.00 24.95 6.15
CA ASP A 9 2.80 23.60 5.58
C ASP A 9 1.39 23.37 4.99
N HIS A 10 0.75 24.40 4.43
CA HIS A 10 -0.57 24.21 3.81
C HIS A 10 -0.42 23.78 2.34
N PHE A 11 -0.38 22.47 2.10
CA PHE A 11 -0.49 21.94 0.75
C PHE A 11 -1.92 22.08 0.22
N PRO A 12 -2.11 22.39 -1.07
CA PRO A 12 -3.42 22.39 -1.69
C PRO A 12 -3.99 20.96 -1.72
N THR A 13 -5.31 20.88 -1.73
CA THR A 13 -6.02 19.61 -1.87
C THR A 13 -6.05 19.16 -3.33
N ILE A 14 -6.21 17.86 -3.56
CA ILE A 14 -6.15 17.26 -4.91
C ILE A 14 -7.22 17.78 -5.89
N ASP A 15 -8.34 18.34 -5.40
CA ASP A 15 -9.33 19.01 -6.26
C ASP A 15 -8.77 20.25 -6.99
N LYS A 16 -7.70 20.86 -6.48
CA LYS A 16 -7.02 21.99 -7.11
C LYS A 16 -6.00 21.57 -8.18
N CYS A 17 -5.83 20.26 -8.37
CA CYS A 17 -4.89 19.64 -9.28
C CYS A 17 -5.46 19.66 -10.70
N LYS A 18 -5.26 20.75 -11.45
CA LYS A 18 -5.81 20.93 -12.82
C LYS A 18 -5.36 19.82 -13.78
N SER A 19 -6.32 19.09 -14.34
CA SER A 19 -6.06 17.97 -15.26
C SER A 19 -5.59 18.38 -16.66
N GLU A 20 -5.72 19.67 -17.01
CA GLU A 20 -5.39 20.20 -18.34
C GLU A 20 -3.87 20.28 -18.57
N GLY A 21 -3.41 19.78 -19.72
CA GLY A 21 -1.99 19.82 -20.11
C GLY A 21 -1.11 18.72 -19.51
N ARG A 22 -1.68 17.79 -18.74
CA ARG A 22 -0.99 16.59 -18.23
C ARG A 22 -0.83 15.59 -19.38
N GLY A 23 0.31 15.66 -20.04
CA GLY A 23 0.65 14.79 -21.18
C GLY A 23 1.73 13.78 -20.84
N ASN A 24 2.24 13.11 -21.88
CA ASN A 24 3.27 12.07 -21.77
C ASN A 24 4.57 12.52 -21.09
N HIS A 25 4.82 13.83 -20.99
CA HIS A 25 6.03 14.37 -20.39
C HIS A 25 5.92 14.56 -18.86
N THR A 26 4.70 14.60 -18.31
CA THR A 26 4.48 14.84 -16.88
C THR A 26 4.70 13.57 -16.06
N SER A 27 5.46 13.71 -14.98
CA SER A 27 5.76 12.64 -14.04
C SER A 27 5.08 12.85 -12.69
N VAL A 28 4.54 11.77 -12.12
CA VAL A 28 3.83 11.79 -10.83
C VAL A 28 4.40 10.76 -9.86
N VAL A 29 4.49 11.14 -8.59
CA VAL A 29 4.73 10.23 -7.47
C VAL A 29 3.57 10.30 -6.49
N THR A 30 3.08 9.15 -6.06
CA THR A 30 1.97 9.07 -5.09
C THR A 30 2.28 8.10 -3.97
N ASP A 31 1.80 8.42 -2.76
CA ASP A 31 1.65 7.39 -1.74
C ASP A 31 0.56 6.39 -2.14
N LEU A 32 0.66 5.16 -1.62
CA LEU A 32 -0.33 4.13 -1.90
C LEU A 32 -1.53 4.21 -0.94
N ASP A 33 -1.27 4.20 0.37
CA ASP A 33 -2.29 3.97 1.39
C ASP A 33 -2.99 5.26 1.80
N SER A 34 -4.32 5.28 1.72
CA SER A 34 -5.16 6.48 1.90
C SER A 34 -4.91 7.60 0.88
N THR A 35 -4.17 7.32 -0.18
CA THR A 35 -3.86 8.27 -1.24
C THR A 35 -4.32 7.71 -2.59
N LEU A 36 -3.61 6.72 -3.16
CA LEU A 36 -4.06 6.01 -4.35
C LEU A 36 -5.19 5.01 -4.03
N LEU A 37 -5.16 4.41 -2.84
CA LEU A 37 -6.20 3.54 -2.30
C LEU A 37 -6.93 4.21 -1.13
N PHE A 38 -8.21 3.91 -0.89
CA PHE A 38 -8.95 4.42 0.29
C PHE A 38 -8.45 3.86 1.63
N GLY A 39 -7.90 2.64 1.62
CA GLY A 39 -7.64 1.89 2.84
C GLY A 39 -6.51 2.48 3.68
N ARG A 40 -6.84 2.97 4.88
CA ARG A 40 -5.84 3.32 5.90
C ARG A 40 -5.18 2.09 6.52
N ASP A 41 -5.94 1.00 6.58
CA ASP A 41 -5.54 -0.23 7.24
C ASP A 41 -4.81 -1.15 6.26
N SER A 42 -3.59 -1.51 6.63
CA SER A 42 -2.79 -2.48 5.88
C SER A 42 -3.17 -3.92 6.20
N PHE A 43 -3.73 -4.18 7.40
CA PHE A 43 -4.01 -5.52 7.90
C PHE A 43 -4.77 -6.40 6.90
N PRO A 44 -5.85 -5.95 6.24
CA PRO A 44 -6.63 -6.86 5.40
C PRO A 44 -5.83 -7.42 4.22
N TYR A 45 -4.88 -6.67 3.66
CA TYR A 45 -4.03 -7.15 2.58
C TYR A 45 -2.97 -8.14 3.09
N PHE A 46 -2.39 -7.88 4.26
CA PHE A 46 -1.48 -8.84 4.92
C PHE A 46 -2.20 -10.12 5.31
N ALA A 47 -3.46 -10.03 5.75
CA ALA A 47 -4.30 -11.17 6.11
C ALA A 47 -4.65 -12.03 4.89
N LEU A 48 -4.97 -11.41 3.75
CA LEU A 48 -5.19 -12.11 2.48
C LEU A 48 -3.97 -12.91 2.05
N VAL A 49 -2.78 -12.30 2.09
CA VAL A 49 -1.53 -12.99 1.73
C VAL A 49 -1.18 -14.06 2.76
N ALA A 50 -1.35 -13.79 4.06
CA ALA A 50 -1.11 -14.76 5.13
C ALA A 50 -1.96 -16.02 4.94
N PHE A 51 -3.24 -15.85 4.61
CA PHE A 51 -4.16 -16.94 4.33
C PHE A 51 -3.76 -17.72 3.06
N ASP A 52 -3.38 -17.04 1.99
CA ASP A 52 -3.02 -17.73 0.74
C ASP A 52 -1.70 -18.53 0.86
N VAL A 53 -0.69 -18.00 1.55
CA VAL A 53 0.64 -18.65 1.63
C VAL A 53 0.80 -19.62 2.80
N GLY A 54 -0.06 -19.57 3.81
CA GLY A 54 0.07 -20.38 5.03
C GLY A 54 -1.26 -20.80 5.65
N GLY A 55 -2.36 -20.61 4.92
CA GLY A 55 -3.70 -21.01 5.35
C GLY A 55 -4.16 -20.31 6.62
N ILE A 56 -5.09 -20.98 7.30
CA ILE A 56 -5.68 -20.52 8.55
C ILE A 56 -4.66 -20.32 9.68
N LEU A 57 -3.62 -21.17 9.75
CA LEU A 57 -2.62 -21.09 10.81
C LEU A 57 -1.83 -19.79 10.76
N ARG A 58 -1.43 -19.38 9.55
CA ARG A 58 -0.69 -18.12 9.36
C ARG A 58 -1.59 -16.90 9.49
N LEU A 59 -2.85 -17.00 9.06
CA LEU A 59 -3.85 -15.96 9.33
C LEU A 59 -4.08 -15.78 10.84
N PHE A 60 -4.21 -16.88 11.59
CA PHE A 60 -4.35 -16.87 13.04
C PHE A 60 -3.11 -16.27 13.72
N PHE A 61 -1.91 -16.63 13.26
CA PHE A 61 -0.66 -16.06 13.76
C PHE A 61 -0.61 -14.54 13.58
N LEU A 62 -0.98 -14.02 12.41
CA LEU A 62 -1.11 -12.57 12.18
C LEU A 62 -2.18 -11.94 13.10
N LEU A 63 -3.34 -12.60 13.24
CA LEU A 63 -4.43 -12.12 14.07
C LEU A 63 -4.00 -11.99 15.54
N LEU A 64 -3.24 -12.95 16.07
CA LEU A 64 -2.71 -12.93 17.43
C LEU A 64 -1.81 -11.71 17.69
N PHE A 65 -1.08 -11.25 16.66
CA PHE A 65 -0.25 -10.05 16.75
C PHE A 65 -1.01 -8.74 16.59
N THR A 66 -2.28 -8.75 16.17
CA THR A 66 -3.10 -7.52 15.97
C THR A 66 -3.08 -6.56 17.16
N PRO A 67 -3.32 -6.98 18.43
CA PRO A 67 -3.25 -6.05 19.55
C PRO A 67 -1.86 -5.41 19.69
N PHE A 68 -0.79 -6.20 19.48
CA PHE A 68 0.59 -5.70 19.53
C PHE A 68 0.89 -4.75 18.38
N ILE A 69 0.39 -5.02 17.17
CA ILE A 69 0.48 -4.12 16.00
C ILE A 69 -0.18 -2.78 16.33
N GLY A 70 -1.39 -2.80 16.92
CA GLY A 70 -2.10 -1.59 17.35
C GLY A 70 -1.32 -0.79 18.40
N ILE A 71 -0.76 -1.48 19.40
CA ILE A 71 0.10 -0.84 20.42
C ILE A 71 1.34 -0.22 19.78
N LEU A 72 2.05 -0.95 18.91
CA LEU A 72 3.23 -0.43 18.23
C LEU A 72 2.90 0.77 17.36
N TYR A 73 1.78 0.73 16.63
CA TYR A 73 1.36 1.82 15.76
C TYR A 73 1.06 3.10 16.55
N HIS A 74 0.36 2.98 17.68
CA HIS A 74 -0.06 4.15 18.47
C HIS A 74 1.02 4.67 19.43
N PHE A 75 1.78 3.77 20.07
CA PHE A 75 2.70 4.12 21.14
C PHE A 75 4.18 4.09 20.76
N VAL A 76 4.56 3.44 19.65
CA VAL A 76 5.98 3.27 19.28
C VAL A 76 6.30 3.92 17.94
N SER A 77 5.89 3.30 16.82
CA SER A 77 6.02 3.85 15.48
C SER A 77 5.25 3.01 14.45
N GLU A 78 4.79 3.66 13.39
CA GLU A 78 4.24 2.99 12.20
C GLU A 78 5.22 1.97 11.60
N SER A 79 6.52 2.30 11.54
CA SER A 79 7.56 1.38 11.07
C SER A 79 7.65 0.11 11.92
N ALA A 80 7.48 0.19 13.24
CA ALA A 80 7.50 -1.00 14.11
C ALA A 80 6.27 -1.90 13.88
N ALA A 81 5.09 -1.30 13.73
CA ALA A 81 3.86 -2.02 13.40
C ALA A 81 3.98 -2.76 12.06
N ILE A 82 4.51 -2.10 11.02
CA ILE A 82 4.72 -2.72 9.70
C ILE A 82 5.76 -3.85 9.77
N ARG A 83 6.84 -3.69 10.53
CA ARG A 83 7.81 -4.78 10.75
C ARG A 83 7.17 -6.01 11.37
N LEU A 84 6.27 -5.82 12.33
CA LEU A 84 5.57 -6.93 12.97
C LEU A 84 4.58 -7.62 12.03
N MET A 85 3.84 -6.85 11.22
CA MET A 85 2.99 -7.42 10.15
C MET A 85 3.81 -8.23 9.14
N ILE A 86 4.94 -7.69 8.67
CA ILE A 86 5.87 -8.37 7.75
C ILE A 86 6.38 -9.68 8.36
N PHE A 87 6.76 -9.65 9.63
CA PHE A 87 7.23 -10.84 10.33
C PHE A 87 6.13 -11.91 10.39
N ALA A 88 4.96 -11.55 10.91
CA ALA A 88 3.85 -12.49 11.08
C ALA A 88 3.38 -13.09 9.75
N THR A 89 3.34 -12.29 8.68
CA THR A 89 2.92 -12.76 7.36
C THR A 89 4.01 -13.57 6.65
N PHE A 90 5.28 -13.18 6.69
CA PHE A 90 6.29 -13.73 5.78
C PHE A 90 7.35 -14.63 6.39
N VAL A 91 7.48 -14.70 7.71
CA VAL A 91 8.54 -15.52 8.31
C VAL A 91 8.49 -16.96 7.80
N GLY A 92 9.59 -17.38 7.19
CA GLY A 92 9.76 -18.72 6.65
C GLY A 92 8.96 -19.04 5.39
N VAL A 93 8.29 -18.10 4.72
CA VAL A 93 7.54 -18.38 3.46
C VAL A 93 8.49 -18.35 2.26
N LYS A 94 8.25 -19.16 1.21
CA LYS A 94 9.02 -19.02 -0.04
C LYS A 94 8.67 -17.71 -0.72
N VAL A 95 9.68 -17.04 -1.28
CA VAL A 95 9.51 -15.75 -1.96
C VAL A 95 8.55 -15.89 -3.16
N ASP A 96 8.59 -17.01 -3.87
CA ASP A 96 7.73 -17.25 -5.03
C ASP A 96 6.26 -17.45 -4.64
N ASP A 97 5.98 -18.07 -3.49
CA ASP A 97 4.62 -18.21 -2.96
C ASP A 97 4.05 -16.82 -2.60
N ILE A 98 4.87 -15.93 -2.02
CA ILE A 98 4.46 -14.54 -1.74
C ILE A 98 4.15 -13.79 -3.03
N LYS A 99 5.01 -13.90 -4.05
CA LYS A 99 4.79 -13.26 -5.35
C LYS A 99 3.52 -13.78 -6.02
N SER A 100 3.30 -15.09 -5.96
CA SER A 100 2.10 -15.74 -6.49
C SER A 100 0.85 -15.20 -5.80
N ALA A 101 0.81 -15.22 -4.47
CA ALA A 101 -0.29 -14.66 -3.68
C ALA A 101 -0.53 -13.17 -4.01
N ALA A 102 0.54 -12.38 -4.10
CA ALA A 102 0.46 -10.96 -4.43
C ALA A 102 -0.08 -10.70 -5.85
N GLY A 103 0.31 -11.52 -6.83
CA GLY A 103 -0.14 -11.38 -8.22
C GLY A 103 -1.55 -11.91 -8.48
N THR A 104 -2.09 -12.75 -7.60
CA THR A 104 -3.33 -13.47 -7.88
C THR A 104 -4.46 -13.21 -6.88
N VAL A 105 -4.15 -12.81 -5.65
CA VAL A 105 -5.15 -12.47 -4.61
C VAL A 105 -5.38 -10.97 -4.56
N LEU A 106 -4.31 -10.19 -4.45
CA LEU A 106 -4.38 -8.76 -4.16
C LEU A 106 -4.98 -7.88 -5.28
N PRO A 107 -4.84 -8.18 -6.59
CA PRO A 107 -5.36 -7.29 -7.63
C PRO A 107 -6.86 -7.02 -7.51
N LYS A 108 -7.66 -8.04 -7.15
CA LYS A 108 -9.11 -7.86 -6.94
C LYS A 108 -9.38 -6.86 -5.83
N HIS A 109 -8.69 -7.01 -4.70
CA HIS A 109 -8.91 -6.17 -3.54
C HIS A 109 -8.37 -4.75 -3.74
N TYR A 110 -7.20 -4.58 -4.37
CA TYR A 110 -6.66 -3.25 -4.68
C TYR A 110 -7.49 -2.51 -5.72
N SER A 111 -7.95 -3.19 -6.77
CA SER A 111 -8.82 -2.55 -7.78
C SER A 111 -10.12 -2.01 -7.19
N GLY A 112 -10.72 -2.73 -6.24
CA GLY A 112 -11.91 -2.30 -5.52
C GLY A 112 -11.69 -1.16 -4.50
N ASP A 113 -10.46 -0.68 -4.31
CA ASP A 113 -10.11 0.35 -3.33
C ASP A 113 -9.51 1.61 -3.94
N LEU A 114 -9.45 1.73 -5.27
CA LEU A 114 -8.83 2.87 -5.93
C LEU A 114 -9.61 4.17 -5.71
N HIS A 115 -8.88 5.22 -5.28
CA HIS A 115 -9.43 6.54 -5.02
C HIS A 115 -9.64 7.30 -6.34
N PRO A 116 -10.88 7.70 -6.71
CA PRO A 116 -11.17 8.24 -8.03
C PRO A 116 -10.50 9.59 -8.30
N GLU A 117 -10.41 10.48 -7.31
CA GLU A 117 -9.75 11.78 -7.48
C GLU A 117 -8.23 11.62 -7.67
N THR A 118 -7.62 10.61 -7.03
CA THR A 118 -6.18 10.35 -7.18
C THR A 118 -5.91 9.65 -8.49
N TRP A 119 -6.75 8.67 -8.83
CA TRP A 119 -6.66 7.93 -10.07
C TRP A 119 -6.82 8.82 -11.30
N SER A 120 -7.74 9.80 -11.28
CA SER A 120 -7.93 10.71 -12.42
C SER A 120 -6.69 11.54 -12.72
N VAL A 121 -5.95 11.99 -11.70
CA VAL A 121 -4.67 12.69 -11.87
C VAL A 121 -3.57 11.72 -12.29
N PHE A 122 -3.48 10.59 -11.60
CA PHE A 122 -2.40 9.62 -11.76
C PHE A 122 -2.39 8.97 -13.14
N SER A 123 -3.58 8.62 -13.66
CA SER A 123 -3.73 7.99 -14.98
C SER A 123 -3.43 8.93 -16.16
N LEU A 124 -3.57 10.25 -15.98
CA LEU A 124 -3.24 11.24 -17.02
C LEU A 124 -1.74 11.50 -17.16
N CYS A 125 -0.93 11.10 -16.19
CA CYS A 125 0.52 11.33 -16.22
C CYS A 125 1.22 10.23 -17.05
N GLY A 126 2.21 10.64 -17.85
CA GLY A 126 2.98 9.73 -18.71
C GLY A 126 3.98 8.86 -17.97
N LYS A 127 4.57 9.38 -16.87
CA LYS A 127 5.45 8.60 -15.99
C LYS A 127 4.86 8.51 -14.58
N ARG A 128 4.71 7.30 -14.08
CA ARG A 128 3.98 6.97 -12.86
C ARG A 128 4.88 6.26 -11.86
N CYS A 129 5.04 6.86 -10.69
CA CYS A 129 5.79 6.30 -9.57
C CYS A 129 4.86 6.12 -8.36
N VAL A 130 4.96 4.98 -7.68
CA VAL A 130 4.29 4.74 -6.40
C VAL A 130 5.32 4.54 -5.32
N LEU A 131 5.14 5.23 -4.20
CA LEU A 131 6.02 5.18 -3.03
C LEU A 131 5.23 4.72 -1.83
N THR A 132 5.55 3.57 -1.23
CA THR A 132 4.72 2.97 -0.17
C THR A 132 5.53 2.41 0.98
N ALA A 133 4.96 2.46 2.19
CA ALA A 133 5.48 1.76 3.35
C ALA A 133 5.24 0.24 3.28
N LYS A 134 4.28 -0.22 2.47
CA LYS A 134 4.01 -1.65 2.28
C LYS A 134 5.19 -2.37 1.60
N PRO A 135 5.31 -3.69 1.82
CA PRO A 135 6.28 -4.52 1.12
C PRO A 135 6.14 -4.41 -0.39
N ARG A 136 7.21 -4.07 -1.11
CA ARG A 136 7.16 -3.93 -2.59
C ARG A 136 6.61 -5.19 -3.25
N ILE A 137 7.07 -6.36 -2.77
CA ILE A 137 6.66 -7.68 -3.26
C ILE A 137 5.14 -7.92 -3.23
N MET A 138 4.40 -7.23 -2.35
CA MET A 138 2.93 -7.34 -2.28
C MET A 138 2.24 -6.45 -3.32
N VAL A 139 2.75 -5.25 -3.56
CA VAL A 139 2.03 -4.22 -4.31
C VAL A 139 2.47 -4.16 -5.77
N GLU A 140 3.73 -4.47 -6.06
CA GLU A 140 4.33 -4.31 -7.38
C GLU A 140 3.60 -5.10 -8.48
N PRO A 141 3.17 -6.37 -8.27
CA PRO A 141 2.41 -7.10 -9.29
C PRO A 141 1.15 -6.37 -9.73
N PHE A 142 0.36 -5.84 -8.79
CA PHE A 142 -0.84 -5.09 -9.12
C PHE A 142 -0.52 -3.78 -9.83
N LEU A 143 0.39 -2.99 -9.25
CA LEU A 143 0.73 -1.66 -9.77
C LEU A 143 1.30 -1.72 -11.18
N LYS A 144 2.21 -2.64 -11.46
CA LYS A 144 2.82 -2.77 -12.80
C LYS A 144 1.87 -3.42 -13.80
N ASN A 145 1.20 -4.50 -13.42
CA ASN A 145 0.42 -5.28 -14.38
C ASN A 145 -0.98 -4.73 -14.63
N HIS A 146 -1.55 -3.95 -13.71
CA HIS A 146 -2.92 -3.44 -13.86
C HIS A 146 -3.00 -1.92 -13.99
N LEU A 147 -2.09 -1.16 -13.38
CA LEU A 147 -2.10 0.31 -13.42
C LEU A 147 -0.99 0.92 -14.28
N GLU A 148 -0.14 0.08 -14.88
CA GLU A 148 0.98 0.49 -15.74
C GLU A 148 1.90 1.49 -15.02
N VAL A 149 2.21 1.22 -13.76
CA VAL A 149 3.16 1.99 -12.98
C VAL A 149 4.58 1.66 -13.44
N ASP A 150 5.37 2.69 -13.77
CA ASP A 150 6.75 2.53 -14.23
C ASP A 150 7.70 2.12 -13.10
N LEU A 151 7.55 2.76 -11.93
CA LEU A 151 8.42 2.57 -10.79
C LEU A 151 7.63 2.39 -9.48
N VAL A 152 7.98 1.34 -8.73
CA VAL A 152 7.40 1.08 -7.41
C VAL A 152 8.53 1.08 -6.39
N LEU A 153 8.48 2.05 -5.48
CA LEU A 153 9.39 2.18 -4.35
C LEU A 153 8.64 1.71 -3.09
N GLY A 154 8.92 0.48 -2.65
CA GLY A 154 8.29 -0.13 -1.48
C GLY A 154 9.30 -0.60 -0.45
N THR A 155 8.81 -1.01 0.71
CA THR A 155 9.65 -1.63 1.74
C THR A 155 10.19 -2.98 1.22
N GLU A 156 11.50 -3.16 1.26
CA GLU A 156 12.13 -4.42 0.85
C GLU A 156 12.17 -5.43 2.00
N ILE A 157 11.81 -6.67 1.74
CA ILE A 157 11.93 -7.76 2.72
C ILE A 157 13.28 -8.45 2.59
N SER A 158 13.83 -8.89 3.72
CA SER A 158 15.07 -9.67 3.76
C SER A 158 14.80 -11.13 3.43
N THR A 159 15.64 -11.72 2.59
CA THR A 159 15.49 -13.10 2.09
C THR A 159 16.76 -13.90 2.31
N TYR A 160 16.60 -15.21 2.51
CA TYR A 160 17.70 -16.15 2.64
C TYR A 160 17.32 -17.47 1.97
N LYS A 161 18.14 -17.95 1.03
CA LYS A 161 17.92 -19.19 0.26
C LYS A 161 16.50 -19.30 -0.33
N GLY A 162 16.01 -18.22 -0.95
CA GLY A 162 14.68 -18.18 -1.58
C GLY A 162 13.50 -18.09 -0.62
N ARG A 163 13.74 -17.94 0.69
CA ARG A 163 12.68 -17.75 1.70
C ARG A 163 12.76 -16.38 2.34
N ALA A 164 11.61 -15.82 2.67
CA ALA A 164 11.51 -14.60 3.46
C ALA A 164 11.90 -14.88 4.91
N THR A 165 12.78 -14.04 5.45
CA THR A 165 13.25 -14.15 6.84
C THR A 165 12.23 -13.62 7.86
N GLY A 166 11.20 -12.90 7.39
CA GLY A 166 10.28 -12.13 8.23
C GLY A 166 10.81 -10.75 8.62
N PHE A 167 12.04 -10.40 8.24
CA PHE A 167 12.63 -9.09 8.54
C PHE A 167 12.66 -8.17 7.31
N VAL A 168 12.86 -6.88 7.57
CA VAL A 168 12.96 -5.83 6.56
C VAL A 168 14.43 -5.62 6.19
N ALA A 169 14.74 -5.51 4.90
CA ALA A 169 16.07 -5.19 4.40
C ALA A 169 16.42 -3.71 4.64
N ARG A 170 17.70 -3.34 4.52
CA ARG A 170 18.10 -1.93 4.62
C ARG A 170 17.49 -1.14 3.44
N PRO A 171 17.01 0.11 3.66
CA PRO A 171 17.20 0.95 4.86
C PRO A 171 16.14 0.77 5.96
N GLY A 172 15.19 -0.15 5.79
CA GLY A 172 14.05 -0.32 6.70
C GLY A 172 12.72 0.01 6.02
N VAL A 173 11.69 0.24 6.83
CA VAL A 173 10.35 0.56 6.32
C VAL A 173 10.34 1.98 5.73
N LEU A 174 9.74 2.14 4.55
CA LEU A 174 9.62 3.43 3.86
C LEU A 174 8.51 4.31 4.45
N VAL A 175 8.81 4.95 5.59
CA VAL A 175 7.94 5.93 6.26
C VAL A 175 8.72 7.24 6.50
N GLY A 176 8.08 8.39 6.35
CA GLY A 176 8.68 9.69 6.64
C GLY A 176 9.91 9.97 5.78
N LYS A 177 11.01 10.34 6.44
CA LYS A 177 12.32 10.59 5.79
C LYS A 177 12.81 9.44 4.91
N ASN A 178 12.46 8.18 5.23
CA ASN A 178 12.85 7.05 4.39
C ASN A 178 12.17 7.07 3.02
N LYS A 179 10.93 7.57 2.92
CA LYS A 179 10.25 7.81 1.63
C LYS A 179 11.02 8.85 0.82
N ALA A 180 11.33 10.00 1.41
CA ALA A 180 12.07 11.07 0.74
C ALA A 180 13.47 10.60 0.29
N ASN A 181 14.17 9.84 1.12
CA ASN A 181 15.48 9.28 0.79
C ASN A 181 15.40 8.24 -0.34
N ALA A 182 14.38 7.38 -0.36
CA ALA A 182 14.16 6.42 -1.44
C ALA A 182 13.89 7.14 -2.76
N LEU A 183 13.10 8.22 -2.74
CA LEU A 183 12.82 9.02 -3.92
C LEU A 183 14.09 9.69 -4.46
N ARG A 184 14.87 10.37 -3.60
CA ARG A 184 16.16 10.98 -3.97
C ARG A 184 17.20 10.01 -4.53
N LYS A 185 17.17 8.76 -4.06
CA LYS A 185 18.09 7.73 -4.58
C LYS A 185 17.68 7.19 -5.94
N SER A 186 16.40 7.34 -6.30
CA SER A 186 15.84 6.75 -7.52
C SER A 186 15.78 7.74 -8.68
N PHE A 187 15.87 9.04 -8.40
CA PHE A 187 15.79 10.11 -9.38
C PHE A 187 16.89 11.14 -9.10
N ASP A 188 17.53 11.60 -10.17
CA ASP A 188 18.38 12.79 -10.14
C ASP A 188 17.51 14.05 -10.04
N GLU A 189 18.08 15.19 -9.61
CA GLU A 189 17.35 16.45 -9.45
C GLU A 189 16.60 16.89 -10.72
N ALA A 190 17.20 16.71 -11.89
CA ALA A 190 16.59 17.03 -13.18
C ALA A 190 15.43 16.10 -13.59
N SER A 191 15.35 14.92 -12.97
CA SER A 191 14.37 13.87 -13.28
C SER A 191 13.31 13.68 -12.20
N MET A 192 13.33 14.52 -11.16
CA MET A 192 12.36 14.44 -10.07
C MET A 192 10.92 14.53 -10.59
N PRO A 193 10.00 13.72 -10.04
CA PRO A 193 8.59 13.82 -10.37
C PRO A 193 8.08 15.24 -10.23
N GLU A 194 7.29 15.69 -11.20
CA GLU A 194 6.72 17.03 -11.17
C GLU A 194 5.63 17.14 -10.11
N ILE A 195 4.80 16.11 -9.98
CA ILE A 195 3.63 16.09 -9.09
C ILE A 195 3.87 15.08 -7.97
N ALA A 196 3.67 15.50 -6.72
CA ALA A 196 3.58 14.62 -5.56
C ALA A 196 2.17 14.58 -4.98
N ILE A 197 1.70 13.39 -4.62
CA ILE A 197 0.40 13.19 -3.98
C ILE A 197 0.58 12.36 -2.71
N GLY A 198 0.07 12.84 -1.59
CA GLY A 198 0.08 12.11 -0.30
C GLY A 198 -1.15 12.45 0.54
N ASP A 199 -1.27 11.88 1.73
CA ASP A 199 -2.42 12.14 2.61
C ASP A 199 -2.05 12.65 4.01
N ARG A 200 -0.78 12.50 4.44
CA ARG A 200 -0.36 12.80 5.83
C ARG A 200 0.94 13.56 5.90
N LYS A 201 1.24 14.05 7.11
CA LYS A 201 2.50 14.70 7.44
C LYS A 201 3.73 13.83 7.17
N SER A 202 3.61 12.50 7.29
CA SER A 202 4.69 11.55 6.95
C SER A 202 5.09 11.59 5.48
N ASP A 203 4.24 12.11 4.60
CA ASP A 203 4.50 12.21 3.17
C ASP A 203 5.14 13.55 2.78
N PHE A 204 5.04 14.55 3.66
CA PHE A 204 5.43 15.92 3.35
C PHE A 204 6.91 16.03 2.97
N ASP A 205 7.77 15.21 3.56
CA ASP A 205 9.20 15.20 3.27
C ASP A 205 9.49 14.83 1.80
N PHE A 206 8.77 13.86 1.22
CA PHE A 206 8.96 13.52 -0.20
C PHE A 206 8.18 14.48 -1.10
N MET A 207 7.00 14.94 -0.66
CA MET A 207 6.19 15.89 -1.42
C MET A 207 6.93 17.21 -1.64
N LYS A 208 7.76 17.63 -0.69
CA LYS A 208 8.61 18.84 -0.80
C LYS A 208 9.69 18.73 -1.87
N LEU A 209 9.99 17.54 -2.38
CA LEU A 209 10.97 17.31 -3.43
C LEU A 209 10.41 17.58 -4.84
N CYS A 210 9.09 17.58 -4.99
CA CYS A 210 8.41 17.76 -6.26
C CYS A 210 7.95 19.21 -6.44
N LYS A 211 7.77 19.64 -7.69
CA LYS A 211 7.38 21.01 -8.04
C LYS A 211 5.96 21.33 -7.57
N GLU A 212 5.04 20.42 -7.86
CA GLU A 212 3.65 20.45 -7.44
C GLU A 212 3.38 19.38 -6.40
N ARG A 213 2.46 19.66 -5.48
CA ARG A 213 2.17 18.78 -4.35
C ARG A 213 0.75 18.95 -3.86
N TYR A 214 0.05 17.83 -3.69
CA TYR A 214 -1.37 17.81 -3.36
C TYR A 214 -1.67 16.81 -2.26
N VAL A 215 -2.57 17.20 -1.35
CA VAL A 215 -3.05 16.33 -0.27
C VAL A 215 -4.41 15.74 -0.63
N VAL A 216 -4.55 14.43 -0.45
CA VAL A 216 -5.84 13.74 -0.57
C VAL A 216 -6.58 13.85 0.77
N PRO A 217 -7.75 14.52 0.82
CA PRO A 217 -8.51 14.63 2.05
C PRO A 217 -9.19 13.30 2.38
N SER A 218 -9.33 13.02 3.68
CA SER A 218 -10.10 11.86 4.17
C SER A 218 -11.60 12.14 4.04
N LYS A 219 -12.16 11.99 2.84
CA LYS A 219 -13.59 12.14 2.58
C LYS A 219 -14.31 10.79 2.77
N VAL A 220 -15.44 10.81 3.47
CA VAL A 220 -16.30 9.63 3.67
C VAL A 220 -17.33 9.57 2.53
N GLY A 221 -17.64 8.36 2.04
CA GLY A 221 -18.73 8.14 1.08
C GLY A 221 -18.36 8.27 -0.40
N ILE A 222 -17.08 8.38 -0.74
CA ILE A 222 -16.62 8.33 -2.14
C ILE A 222 -16.63 6.87 -2.62
N ARG A 223 -17.15 6.65 -3.84
CA ARG A 223 -17.13 5.33 -4.48
C ARG A 223 -15.77 5.05 -5.14
N PRO A 224 -15.28 3.80 -5.08
CA PRO A 224 -14.10 3.39 -5.84
C PRO A 224 -14.26 3.52 -7.35
N VAL A 225 -13.12 3.63 -8.01
CA VAL A 225 -12.98 3.60 -9.47
C VAL A 225 -13.64 2.33 -10.02
N SER A 226 -14.37 2.45 -11.12
CA SER A 226 -14.95 1.29 -11.81
C SER A 226 -13.84 0.45 -12.44
N GLN A 227 -13.97 -0.87 -12.43
CA GLN A 227 -12.97 -1.76 -13.05
C GLN A 227 -12.78 -1.51 -14.55
N GLU A 228 -13.79 -0.96 -15.23
CA GLU A 228 -13.75 -0.58 -16.65
C GLU A 228 -12.79 0.60 -16.93
N GLN A 229 -12.44 1.37 -15.90
CA GLN A 229 -11.54 2.53 -16.01
C GLN A 229 -10.07 2.14 -15.77
N LEU A 230 -9.79 0.86 -15.54
CA LEU A 230 -8.42 0.36 -15.36
C LEU A 230 -7.80 0.05 -16.72
N PRO A 231 -6.49 0.31 -16.90
CA PRO A 231 -5.79 -0.02 -18.13
C PRO A 231 -5.91 -1.50 -18.51
N LYS A 232 -5.87 -2.38 -17.49
CA LYS A 232 -6.01 -3.83 -17.67
C LYS A 232 -7.01 -4.39 -16.66
N PRO A 233 -8.00 -5.18 -17.12
CA PRO A 233 -9.02 -5.74 -16.24
C PRO A 233 -8.40 -6.72 -15.24
N VAL A 234 -9.01 -6.80 -14.06
CA VAL A 234 -8.67 -7.81 -13.07
C VAL A 234 -9.61 -8.99 -13.24
N ILE A 235 -9.10 -10.09 -13.81
CA ILE A 235 -9.87 -11.34 -13.94
C ILE A 235 -9.72 -12.11 -12.63
N PHE A 236 -10.84 -12.37 -11.96
CA PHE A 236 -10.87 -13.15 -10.73
C PHE A 236 -11.34 -14.57 -11.02
N HIS A 237 -10.53 -15.54 -10.62
CA HIS A 237 -10.93 -16.95 -10.60
C HIS A 237 -11.50 -17.29 -9.22
N ASP A 238 -12.70 -17.88 -9.19
CA ASP A 238 -13.42 -18.23 -7.97
C ASP A 238 -12.68 -19.29 -7.15
N GLY A 239 -12.61 -19.08 -5.83
CA GLY A 239 -11.95 -19.98 -4.86
C GLY A 239 -11.25 -19.29 -3.69
N ARG A 240 -11.14 -17.95 -3.71
CA ARG A 240 -10.46 -17.17 -2.66
C ARG A 240 -11.41 -16.21 -1.95
N LEU A 241 -10.99 -15.72 -0.77
CA LEU A 241 -11.81 -14.85 0.07
C LEU A 241 -12.37 -13.68 -0.73
N VAL A 242 -13.71 -13.61 -0.83
CA VAL A 242 -14.41 -12.60 -1.61
C VAL A 242 -14.30 -11.22 -0.95
N GLN A 243 -14.30 -11.19 0.38
CA GLN A 243 -14.19 -9.97 1.18
C GLN A 243 -12.81 -9.86 1.83
N LYS A 244 -12.32 -8.62 1.94
CA LYS A 244 -11.10 -8.30 2.71
C LYS A 244 -11.37 -8.57 4.19
N PRO A 245 -10.65 -9.49 4.85
CA PRO A 245 -10.90 -9.80 6.24
C PRO A 245 -10.40 -8.66 7.13
N THR A 246 -11.32 -7.97 7.80
CA THR A 246 -10.98 -7.17 8.99
C THR A 246 -10.51 -8.11 10.11
N PRO A 247 -9.84 -7.63 11.17
CA PRO A 247 -9.46 -8.49 12.29
C PRO A 247 -10.64 -9.29 12.86
N LEU A 248 -11.81 -8.66 12.97
CA LEU A 248 -13.05 -9.34 13.40
C LEU A 248 -13.49 -10.40 12.39
N MET A 249 -13.50 -10.09 11.09
CA MET A 249 -13.88 -11.08 10.08
C MET A 249 -12.87 -12.22 9.98
N ALA A 250 -11.57 -11.94 10.15
CA ALA A 250 -10.53 -12.97 10.22
C ALA A 250 -10.77 -13.92 11.40
N PHE A 251 -11.13 -13.37 12.56
CA PHE A 251 -11.51 -14.16 13.72
C PHE A 251 -12.73 -15.06 13.43
N LEU A 252 -13.77 -14.52 12.80
CA LEU A 252 -14.97 -15.28 12.42
C LEU A 252 -14.66 -16.39 11.40
N ILE A 253 -13.82 -16.11 10.40
CA ILE A 253 -13.36 -17.09 9.41
C ILE A 253 -12.65 -18.26 10.12
N ILE A 254 -11.78 -17.95 11.09
CA ILE A 254 -11.04 -18.96 11.86
C ILE A 254 -11.98 -19.83 12.69
N LEU A 255 -12.98 -19.23 13.33
CA LEU A 255 -13.96 -19.97 14.15
C LEU A 255 -14.90 -20.85 13.32
N TRP A 256 -15.24 -20.45 12.09
CA TRP A 256 -16.20 -21.16 11.25
C TRP A 256 -15.62 -22.43 10.61
N ILE A 257 -14.33 -22.44 10.27
CA ILE A 257 -13.67 -23.57 9.58
C ILE A 257 -13.77 -24.91 10.34
N PRO A 258 -13.53 -25.01 11.66
CA PRO A 258 -13.72 -26.28 12.35
C PRO A 258 -15.17 -26.76 12.29
N ILE A 259 -16.16 -25.86 12.38
CA ILE A 259 -17.58 -26.23 12.32
C ILE A 259 -17.94 -26.87 10.97
N THR A 260 -17.38 -26.35 9.87
CA THR A 260 -17.57 -26.94 8.53
C THR A 260 -16.81 -28.24 8.28
N ALA A 261 -15.79 -28.55 9.09
CA ALA A 261 -15.06 -29.82 8.98
C ALA A 261 -15.75 -30.97 9.75
N PHE A 262 -16.72 -30.66 10.60
CA PHE A 262 -17.49 -31.62 11.42
C PHE A 262 -18.97 -31.74 11.01
N LEU A 263 -19.41 -31.01 9.97
CA LEU A 263 -20.73 -31.09 9.34
C LEU A 263 -20.60 -31.77 7.97
#